data_AF-A0A4Y2EUK5-F1
#
_entry.id   AF-A0A4Y2EUK5-F1
#
_cell.length_a   1.000
_cell.length_b   1.000
_cell.length_c   1.000
_cell.angle_alpha   90.00
_cell.angle_beta   90.00
_cell.angle_gamma   90.00
#
_symmetry.space_group_name_H-M   'P 1'
#
loop_
_entity.id
_entity.type
_entity.pdbx_description
1 polymer ?
#
loop_
_entity_poly.entity_id
_entity_poly.type
_entity_poly.pdbx_seq_one_letter_code
_entity_poly.pdbx_strand_id
1 'polypeptide(L)'
;MSIVRSDEFGQFQQDSATPHTSRVATKWLQEHSSDFRHFHYPPKSPDMNIIEPIWVPCNVLFRRDLHHLALLWICGLPCRIHGV
;
A
#
# COMPACT_ATOMS: atom_id res chain seq x y z
N MET A 1 -28.04 27.14 3.23
CA MET A 1 -26.85 26.61 3.92
C MET A 1 -25.96 25.96 2.87
N SER A 2 -24.98 26.68 2.33
CA SER A 2 -24.00 26.11 1.39
C SER A 2 -22.87 25.52 2.22
N ILE A 3 -22.66 24.21 2.11
CA ILE A 3 -21.42 23.61 2.59
C ILE A 3 -20.32 24.20 1.70
N VAL A 4 -19.50 25.10 2.26
CA VAL A 4 -18.23 25.48 1.63
C VAL A 4 -17.39 24.21 1.66
N ARG A 5 -17.42 23.46 0.55
CA ARG A 5 -16.45 22.41 0.29
C ARG A 5 -15.20 23.16 -0.12
N SER A 6 -14.19 23.13 0.75
CA SER A 6 -12.85 23.62 0.42
C SER A 6 -12.48 23.11 -0.97
N ASP A 7 -12.06 24.04 -1.80
CA ASP A 7 -11.76 23.97 -3.25
C ASP A 7 -10.60 23.00 -3.58
N GLU A 8 -10.22 22.19 -2.59
CA GLU A 8 -9.10 21.29 -2.51
C GLU A 8 -9.60 19.84 -2.55
N PHE A 9 -10.44 19.50 -3.53
CA PHE A 9 -10.70 18.09 -3.81
C PHE A 9 -9.34 17.40 -4.09
N GLY A 10 -8.98 16.50 -3.19
CA GLY A 10 -7.74 15.73 -3.25
C GLY A 10 -7.65 14.95 -4.55
N GLN A 11 -6.44 14.82 -5.08
CA GLN A 11 -6.20 14.02 -6.28
C GLN A 11 -6.17 12.55 -5.88
N PHE A 12 -7.01 11.74 -6.53
CA PHE A 12 -7.02 10.30 -6.30
C PHE A 12 -6.13 9.61 -7.33
N GLN A 13 -5.08 8.93 -6.85
CA GLN A 13 -4.16 8.16 -7.66
C GLN A 13 -4.24 6.68 -7.26
N GLN A 14 -4.42 5.80 -8.25
CA GLN A 14 -4.42 4.34 -8.09
C GLN A 14 -3.65 3.68 -9.23
N ASP A 15 -3.17 2.46 -9.02
CA ASP A 15 -2.57 1.65 -10.07
C ASP A 15 -3.63 0.97 -10.97
N SER A 16 -3.17 0.26 -12.01
CA SER A 16 -4.05 -0.46 -12.95
C SER A 16 -4.28 -1.94 -12.57
N ALA A 17 -4.11 -2.32 -11.30
CA ALA A 17 -4.34 -3.70 -10.87
C ALA A 17 -5.80 -4.12 -11.13
N THR A 18 -6.01 -5.43 -11.37
CA THR A 18 -7.32 -6.00 -11.69
C THR A 18 -8.42 -5.64 -10.67
N PRO A 19 -8.15 -5.60 -9.33
CA PRO A 19 -9.16 -5.17 -8.37
C PRO A 19 -9.60 -3.71 -8.55
N HIS A 20 -8.65 -2.82 -8.85
CA HIS A 20 -8.88 -1.38 -9.03
C HIS A 20 -9.59 -1.03 -10.34
N THR A 21 -9.45 -1.89 -11.36
CA THR A 21 -10.14 -1.77 -12.65
C THR A 21 -11.45 -2.58 -12.70
N SER A 22 -11.84 -3.21 -11.60
CA SER A 22 -13.07 -3.99 -11.52
C SER A 22 -14.32 -3.11 -11.74
N ARG A 23 -15.39 -3.69 -12.29
CA ARG A 23 -16.63 -2.96 -12.56
C ARG A 23 -17.22 -2.30 -11.30
N VAL A 24 -17.04 -2.93 -10.14
CA VAL A 24 -17.52 -2.41 -8.86
C VAL A 24 -16.71 -1.17 -8.45
N ALA A 25 -15.37 -1.26 -8.50
CA ALA A 25 -14.48 -0.15 -8.17
C ALA A 25 -14.69 1.04 -9.13
N THR A 26 -14.73 0.79 -10.43
CA THR A 26 -14.93 1.83 -11.45
C THR A 26 -16.31 2.48 -11.33
N LYS A 27 -17.36 1.72 -10.99
CA LYS A 27 -18.71 2.27 -10.78
C LYS A 27 -18.75 3.19 -9.56
N TRP A 28 -18.14 2.78 -8.44
CA TRP A 28 -18.03 3.62 -7.25
C TRP A 28 -17.28 4.92 -7.56
N LEU A 29 -16.16 4.84 -8.30
CA LEU A 29 -15.39 6.01 -8.71
C LEU A 29 -16.17 6.95 -9.64
N GLN A 30 -17.02 6.42 -10.52
CA GLN A 30 -17.88 7.23 -11.38
C GLN A 30 -18.95 7.97 -10.59
N GLU A 31 -19.60 7.28 -9.65
CA GLU A 31 -20.63 7.86 -8.76
C GLU A 31 -20.08 9.01 -7.91
N HIS A 32 -18.81 8.92 -7.50
CA HIS A 32 -18.14 9.93 -6.66
C HIS A 32 -17.15 10.81 -7.46
N SER A 33 -17.29 10.85 -8.79
CA SER A 33 -16.39 11.61 -9.65
C SER A 33 -16.43 13.12 -9.44
N SER A 34 -17.52 13.65 -8.87
CA SER A 34 -17.60 15.05 -8.45
C SER A 34 -16.77 15.35 -7.19
N ASP A 35 -16.51 14.32 -6.40
CA ASP A 35 -15.82 14.45 -5.11
C ASP A 35 -14.30 14.34 -5.24
N PHE A 36 -13.78 13.98 -6.43
CA PHE A 36 -12.34 13.82 -6.66
C PHE A 36 -11.95 14.17 -8.09
N ARG A 37 -10.78 14.78 -8.26
CA ARG A 37 -10.16 14.88 -9.59
C ARG A 37 -9.41 13.59 -9.90
N HIS A 38 -9.92 12.82 -10.86
CA HIS A 38 -9.28 11.59 -11.33
C HIS A 38 -8.18 11.92 -12.35
N PHE A 39 -6.97 11.40 -12.15
CA PHE A 39 -5.87 11.57 -13.10
C PHE A 39 -5.70 10.30 -13.94
N HIS A 40 -5.64 10.44 -15.27
CA HIS A 40 -5.38 9.33 -16.17
C HIS A 40 -3.88 9.05 -16.23
N TYR A 41 -3.35 8.32 -15.24
CA TYR A 41 -1.94 7.92 -15.24
C TYR A 41 -1.67 6.80 -16.27
N PRO A 42 -0.47 6.77 -16.89
CA PRO A 42 -0.09 5.70 -17.80
C PRO A 42 -0.05 4.37 -17.06
N PRO A 43 -0.70 3.31 -17.57
CA PRO A 43 -0.60 1.99 -16.96
C PRO A 43 0.86 1.53 -16.97
N LYS A 44 1.33 0.98 -15.84
CA LYS A 44 2.68 0.40 -15.63
C LYS A 44 3.81 1.39 -15.32
N SER A 45 3.57 2.40 -14.48
CA SER A 45 4.63 3.24 -13.91
C SER A 45 4.70 3.10 -12.38
N PRO A 46 5.33 2.02 -11.85
CA PRO A 46 5.57 1.88 -10.41
C PRO A 46 6.33 3.08 -9.85
N ASP A 47 7.29 3.59 -10.63
CA ASP A 47 8.12 4.75 -10.29
C ASP A 47 7.32 6.05 -10.07
N MET A 48 6.07 6.10 -10.53
CA MET A 48 5.18 7.25 -10.35
C MET A 48 4.14 7.04 -9.26
N ASN A 49 4.07 5.87 -8.61
CA ASN A 49 3.18 5.63 -7.50
C ASN A 49 3.75 6.25 -6.21
N ILE A 50 3.06 7.25 -5.64
CA ILE A 50 3.45 7.94 -4.40
C ILE A 50 3.60 6.97 -3.21
N ILE A 51 2.98 5.78 -3.29
CA ILE A 51 3.06 4.74 -2.27
C ILE A 51 4.43 4.03 -2.27
N GLU A 52 5.11 3.90 -3.41
CA GLU A 52 6.37 3.14 -3.52
C GLU A 52 7.51 3.71 -2.64
N PRO A 53 7.78 5.03 -2.64
CA PRO A 53 8.78 5.63 -1.75
C PRO A 53 8.49 5.42 -0.26
N ILE A 54 7.22 5.24 0.13
CA ILE A 54 6.81 4.96 1.52
C ILE A 54 6.91 3.47 1.81
N TRP A 55 6.57 2.63 0.84
CA TRP A 55 6.57 1.17 0.96
C TRP A 55 7.98 0.62 1.13
N VAL A 56 8.96 1.11 0.37
CA VAL A 56 10.35 0.63 0.42
C VAL A 56 10.95 0.66 1.84
N PRO A 57 10.97 1.80 2.57
CA PRO A 57 11.48 1.83 3.93
C PRO A 57 10.62 1.01 4.91
N CYS A 58 9.30 1.01 4.74
CA CYS A 58 8.38 0.20 5.57
C CYS A 58 8.67 -1.31 5.45
N ASN A 59 8.88 -1.79 4.23
CA ASN A 59 9.24 -3.18 3.95
C ASN A 59 10.63 -3.54 4.52
N VAL A 60 11.60 -2.62 4.47
CA VAL A 60 12.93 -2.82 5.10
C VAL A 60 12.80 -2.93 6.62
N LEU A 61 12.02 -2.05 7.27
CA LEU A 61 11.78 -2.11 8.71
C LEU A 61 11.07 -3.41 9.11
N PHE A 62 9.99 -3.75 8.42
CA PHE A 62 9.24 -4.99 8.67
C PHE A 62 10.10 -6.24 8.49
N ARG A 63 10.98 -6.28 7.49
CA ARG A 63 11.92 -7.40 7.32
C ARG A 63 12.95 -7.46 8.42
N ARG A 64 13.48 -6.33 8.92
CA ARG A 64 14.42 -6.34 10.04
C ARG A 64 13.79 -6.93 11.28
N ASP A 65 12.54 -6.58 11.58
CA ASP A 65 11.80 -7.16 12.69
C ASP A 65 11.55 -8.66 12.48
N LEU A 66 11.21 -9.09 11.26
CA LEU A 66 11.05 -10.51 10.94
C LEU A 66 12.37 -11.28 11.05
N HIS A 67 13.50 -10.69 10.62
CA HIS A 67 14.84 -11.27 10.77
C HIS A 67 15.24 -11.36 12.25
N HIS A 68 14.95 -10.34 13.05
CA HIS A 68 15.19 -10.37 14.50
C HIS A 68 14.34 -11.45 15.18
N LEU A 69 13.05 -11.58 14.84
CA LEU A 69 12.18 -12.63 15.35
C LEU A 69 12.63 -14.03 14.92
N ALA A 70 13.11 -14.19 13.69
CA ALA A 70 13.67 -15.45 13.20
C ALA A 70 14.97 -15.83 13.94
N LEU A 71 15.85 -14.86 14.21
CA LEU A 71 17.06 -15.09 14.99
C LEU A 71 16.74 -15.43 16.45
N LEU A 72 15.78 -14.74 17.08
CA LEU A 72 15.33 -15.07 18.43
C LEU A 72 14.70 -16.46 18.51
N TRP A 73 13.99 -16.90 17.46
CA TRP A 73 13.46 -18.25 17.36
C TRP A 73 14.56 -19.31 17.20
N ILE A 74 15.59 -19.04 16.38
CA ILE A 74 16.75 -19.93 16.21
C ILE A 74 17.61 -20.01 17.48
N CYS A 75 17.87 -18.88 18.14
CA CYS A 75 18.66 -18.81 19.38
C CYS A 75 17.87 -19.27 20.63
N GLY A 76 16.54 -19.35 20.55
CA GLY A 76 15.64 -19.76 21.64
C GLY A 76 15.24 -21.24 21.62
N LEU A 77 15.60 -22.01 20.60
CA LEU A 77 15.50 -23.48 20.62
C LEU A 77 16.63 -24.01 21.51
N PRO A 78 16.33 -24.62 22.67
CA PRO A 78 17.36 -25.05 23.60
C PRO A 78 18.27 -26.04 22.90
N CYS A 79 19.57 -25.74 22.93
CA CYS A 79 20.64 -26.68 22.61
C CYS A 79 20.39 -28.01 23.36
N ARG A 80 19.73 -28.97 22.70
CA ARG A 80 19.60 -30.34 23.18
C ARG A 80 19.65 -31.29 21.99
N ILE A 81 20.83 -31.41 21.41
CA ILE A 81 21.31 -32.61 20.73
C ILE A 81 22.84 -32.48 20.59
N HIS A 82 23.54 -32.60 21.71
CA HIS A 82 24.88 -33.19 21.81
C HIS A 82 24.98 -33.72 23.24
N GLY A 83 24.70 -35.02 23.39
CA GLY A 83 24.65 -35.66 24.69
C GLY A 83 24.00 -37.03 24.68
N VAL A 84 24.31 -37.86 23.68
CA VAL A 84 24.58 -39.31 23.81
C VAL A 84 25.59 -39.67 22.74
#